data_AF-M1ECG3-F1
#
_entry.id   AF-M1ECG3-F1
#
_cell.length_a   1.000
_cell.length_b   1.000
_cell.length_c   1.000
_cell.angle_alpha   90.00
_cell.angle_beta   90.00
_cell.angle_gamma   90.00
#
_symmetry.space_group_name_H-M   'P 1'
#
loop_
_entity.id
_entity.type
_entity.pdbx_description
1 polymer ?
#
loop_
_entity_poly.entity_id
_entity_poly.type
_entity_poly.pdbx_seq_one_letter_code
_entity_poly.pdbx_strand_id
1 'polypeptide(L)'
;GVEFTGTTVGLAKVSTMCSQDSGAVNQDHNLENPVGVASTMAHEMGHNLGMDHDENVQGCYCPVPREGGGCIMAASIGSKFPRMFSQCSRADLEMFVEEPHTACLVNAPDPSRIVGNPVCGNQFVERGEQCDCGPPQTCQNPCCNATTCQLAAGARCAQGACCQDCRVTPAGELCRPPKDACDLEEYCDGQQPVCPEDVFQENGTPCPGGYCYNGVCPALAQRCQDLWGPGSHVAEETCYTYSISPGCQGRPAQGSSRVDTCGTLYCEGGRKPLERSSCTLTLRTGTCQALALEGGAAYEPVPEGTKCGEERV
;
A
#
# COMPACT_ATOMS: atom_id res chain seq x y z
N GLY A 1 14.74 22.86 11.93
CA GLY A 1 13.32 22.49 12.03
C GLY A 1 12.61 23.43 12.98
N VAL A 2 11.36 23.13 13.33
CA VAL A 2 10.56 23.80 14.36
C VAL A 2 10.14 22.75 15.38
N GLU A 3 10.04 23.12 16.65
CA GLU A 3 9.57 22.22 17.71
C GLU A 3 8.04 22.18 17.75
N PHE A 4 7.47 21.00 18.00
CA PHE A 4 6.05 20.89 18.29
C PHE A 4 5.71 21.50 19.65
N THR A 5 4.47 21.94 19.80
CA THR A 5 3.95 22.36 21.10
C THR A 5 3.71 21.14 21.98
N GLY A 6 4.21 21.16 23.22
CA GLY A 6 3.97 20.10 24.20
C GLY A 6 4.99 18.96 24.09
N THR A 7 4.52 17.72 24.22
CA THR A 7 5.37 16.51 24.25
C THR A 7 5.35 15.72 22.95
N THR A 8 4.64 16.21 21.94
CA THR A 8 4.57 15.57 20.62
C THR A 8 5.92 15.69 19.94
N VAL A 9 6.39 14.61 19.31
CA VAL A 9 7.65 14.60 18.54
C VAL A 9 7.44 14.18 17.08
N GLY A 10 6.26 13.67 16.74
CA GLY A 10 5.86 13.33 15.39
C GLY A 10 4.34 13.27 15.25
N LEU A 11 3.88 13.26 14.00
CA LEU A 11 2.47 13.04 13.66
C LEU A 11 2.35 12.44 12.25
N ALA A 12 1.54 11.40 12.13
CA ALA A 12 1.17 10.75 10.87
C ALA A 12 -0.33 10.43 10.82
N LYS A 13 -0.84 10.26 9.60
CA LYS A 13 -2.17 9.71 9.38
C LYS A 13 -2.11 8.19 9.37
N VAL A 14 -3.07 7.53 10.02
CA VAL A 14 -3.11 6.07 10.13
C VAL A 14 -3.64 5.43 8.85
N SER A 15 -3.04 4.31 8.41
CA SER A 15 -3.45 3.53 7.22
C SER A 15 -3.53 4.36 5.93
N THR A 16 -2.54 5.22 5.71
CA THR A 16 -2.49 6.14 4.54
C THR A 16 -1.35 5.85 3.58
N MET A 17 -0.50 4.86 3.88
CA MET A 17 0.57 4.45 2.96
C MET A 17 -0.02 4.15 1.57
N CYS A 18 0.68 4.56 0.51
CA CYS A 18 0.24 4.51 -0.89
C CYS A 18 -0.90 5.47 -1.32
N SER A 19 -1.39 6.32 -0.42
CA SER A 19 -2.33 7.39 -0.78
C SER A 19 -1.63 8.74 -0.95
N GLN A 20 -2.36 9.79 -1.35
CA GLN A 20 -1.81 11.17 -1.39
C GLN A 20 -1.48 11.69 0.01
N ASP A 21 -2.09 11.11 1.03
CA ASP A 21 -1.87 11.39 2.44
C ASP A 21 -0.74 10.56 3.06
N SER A 22 -0.03 9.76 2.25
CA SER A 22 1.10 8.91 2.67
C SER A 22 2.29 9.76 3.13
N GLY A 23 2.26 10.20 4.38
CA GLY A 23 3.31 11.02 4.96
C GLY A 23 3.21 11.23 6.46
N ALA A 24 4.27 11.83 6.99
CA ALA A 24 4.46 12.09 8.41
C ALA A 24 5.32 13.35 8.61
N VAL A 25 5.15 14.00 9.76
CA VAL A 25 6.02 15.07 10.24
C VAL A 25 6.78 14.61 11.48
N ASN A 26 8.09 14.84 11.52
CA ASN A 26 8.98 14.36 12.56
C ASN A 26 9.86 15.50 13.08
N GLN A 27 9.93 15.67 14.40
CA GLN A 27 10.85 16.59 15.06
C GLN A 27 12.17 15.86 15.32
N ASP A 28 13.28 16.49 14.96
CA ASP A 28 14.60 16.09 15.42
C ASP A 28 14.78 16.56 16.89
N HIS A 29 14.32 15.73 17.81
CA HIS A 29 14.23 16.05 19.25
C HIS A 29 15.47 15.66 20.05
N ASN A 30 16.49 15.05 19.41
CA ASN A 30 17.73 14.66 20.07
C ASN A 30 18.94 14.78 19.13
N LEU A 31 19.63 15.92 19.22
CA LEU A 31 20.80 16.24 18.39
C LEU A 31 22.04 15.38 18.69
N GLU A 32 22.11 14.75 19.87
CA GLU A 32 23.27 13.93 20.26
C GLU A 32 23.12 12.48 19.83
N ASN A 33 21.89 11.99 19.72
CA ASN A 33 21.59 10.60 19.43
C ASN A 33 20.55 10.49 18.28
N PRO A 34 21.00 10.23 17.04
CA PRO A 34 20.12 10.16 15.87
C PRO A 34 19.10 9.01 15.93
N VAL A 35 19.28 8.05 16.86
CA VAL A 35 18.27 7.01 17.10
C VAL A 35 16.97 7.61 17.61
N GLY A 36 17.00 8.78 18.26
CA GLY A 36 15.81 9.48 18.72
C GLY A 36 14.87 9.81 17.56
N VAL A 37 15.34 10.58 16.59
CA VAL A 37 14.54 10.92 15.40
C VAL A 37 14.25 9.69 14.53
N ALA A 38 15.17 8.72 14.43
CA ALA A 38 14.92 7.47 13.71
C ALA A 38 13.77 6.65 14.31
N SER A 39 13.68 6.58 15.65
CA SER A 39 12.59 5.89 16.33
C SER A 39 11.24 6.59 16.13
N THR A 40 11.23 7.93 16.08
CA THR A 40 10.03 8.71 15.74
C THR A 40 9.63 8.47 14.28
N MET A 41 10.56 8.54 13.34
CA MET A 41 10.27 8.22 11.93
C MET A 41 9.69 6.82 11.77
N ALA A 42 10.21 5.82 12.49
CA ALA A 42 9.67 4.47 12.49
C ALA A 42 8.26 4.38 13.11
N HIS A 43 7.99 5.13 14.19
CA HIS A 43 6.67 5.23 14.81
C HIS A 43 5.64 5.81 13.84
N GLU A 44 5.97 6.94 13.22
CA GLU A 44 5.06 7.63 12.31
C GLU A 44 4.83 6.84 11.00
N MET A 45 5.87 6.19 10.46
CA MET A 45 5.70 5.24 9.35
C MET A 45 4.85 4.03 9.76
N GLY A 46 4.96 3.58 11.01
CA GLY A 46 4.09 2.54 11.58
C GLY A 46 2.62 2.94 11.53
N HIS A 47 2.28 4.17 11.90
CA HIS A 47 0.93 4.70 11.70
C HIS A 47 0.50 4.69 10.23
N ASN A 48 1.33 5.20 9.30
CA ASN A 48 0.98 5.14 7.88
C ASN A 48 0.70 3.70 7.39
N LEU A 49 1.38 2.71 7.98
CA LEU A 49 1.21 1.27 7.76
C LEU A 49 0.14 0.61 8.65
N GLY A 50 -0.74 1.41 9.26
CA GLY A 50 -1.93 0.93 9.99
C GLY A 50 -1.73 0.53 11.44
N MET A 51 -0.53 0.70 12.00
CA MET A 51 -0.27 0.35 13.40
C MET A 51 -0.89 1.37 14.37
N ASP A 52 -1.58 0.88 15.40
CA ASP A 52 -2.06 1.70 16.52
C ASP A 52 -1.02 1.73 17.66
N HIS A 53 -1.22 2.58 18.66
CA HIS A 53 -0.40 2.56 19.86
C HIS A 53 -0.61 1.26 20.64
N ASP A 54 0.49 0.72 21.18
CA ASP A 54 0.48 -0.53 21.95
C ASP A 54 -0.50 -0.46 23.14
N GLU A 55 -0.67 0.71 23.76
CA GLU A 55 -1.59 0.93 24.87
C GLU A 55 -3.08 0.91 24.48
N ASN A 56 -3.42 1.14 23.21
CA ASN A 56 -4.79 1.10 22.71
C ASN A 56 -5.26 -0.34 22.43
N VAL A 57 -4.31 -1.28 22.28
CA VAL A 57 -4.59 -2.68 21.98
C VAL A 57 -4.65 -3.51 23.27
N GLN A 58 -5.84 -4.02 23.59
CA GLN A 58 -6.05 -4.80 24.81
C GLN A 58 -5.18 -6.07 24.83
N GLY A 59 -4.38 -6.23 25.87
CA GLY A 59 -3.50 -7.40 26.04
C GLY A 59 -2.23 -7.32 25.19
N CYS A 60 -1.89 -6.15 24.66
CA CYS A 60 -0.68 -6.00 23.88
C CYS A 60 0.58 -6.31 24.69
N TYR A 61 1.53 -7.00 24.06
CA TYR A 61 2.79 -7.38 24.68
C TYR A 61 3.98 -6.84 23.88
N CYS A 62 4.81 -6.05 24.56
CA CYS A 62 6.11 -5.63 24.09
C CYS A 62 7.20 -6.52 24.73
N PRO A 63 8.07 -7.19 23.95
CA PRO A 63 9.13 -8.02 24.49
C PRO A 63 10.24 -7.23 25.21
N VAL A 64 10.27 -5.91 25.05
CA VAL A 64 11.25 -5.01 25.66
C VAL A 64 10.59 -4.23 26.81
N PRO A 65 11.11 -4.34 28.05
CA PRO A 65 10.61 -3.53 29.16
C PRO A 65 10.77 -2.02 28.90
N ARG A 66 9.95 -1.17 29.52
CA ARG A 66 10.03 0.30 29.35
C ARG A 66 11.39 0.86 29.75
N GLU A 67 12.05 0.29 30.76
CA GLU A 67 13.39 0.67 31.19
C GLU A 67 14.48 0.32 30.15
N GLY A 68 14.15 -0.59 29.23
CA GLY A 68 14.94 -0.96 28.05
C GLY A 68 14.66 -0.12 26.82
N GLY A 69 13.68 0.81 26.89
CA GLY A 69 13.24 1.65 25.78
C GLY A 69 11.86 1.29 25.22
N GLY A 70 11.29 0.14 25.62
CA GLY A 70 9.98 -0.29 25.13
C GLY A 70 9.95 -0.64 23.63
N CYS A 71 8.76 -0.56 23.04
CA CYS A 71 8.51 -0.84 21.64
C CYS A 71 8.21 0.46 20.87
N ILE A 72 8.41 0.41 19.55
CA ILE A 72 8.33 1.59 18.67
C ILE A 72 6.95 2.25 18.75
N MET A 73 5.86 1.47 18.81
CA MET A 73 4.49 2.00 18.85
C MET A 73 3.98 2.35 20.27
N ALA A 74 4.86 2.47 21.26
CA ALA A 74 4.45 3.01 22.55
C ALA A 74 3.98 4.48 22.39
N ALA A 75 2.88 4.85 23.03
CA ALA A 75 2.28 6.19 22.94
C ALA A 75 3.17 7.35 23.45
N SER A 76 4.28 7.03 24.11
CA SER A 76 5.23 7.99 24.67
C SER A 76 6.66 7.51 24.51
N ILE A 77 7.55 8.45 24.19
CA ILE A 77 8.98 8.17 24.05
C ILE A 77 9.70 8.32 25.40
N GLY A 78 10.59 7.38 25.71
CA GLY A 78 11.44 7.41 26.90
C GLY A 78 12.82 8.02 26.65
N SER A 79 13.68 8.00 27.67
CA SER A 79 15.08 8.41 27.54
C SER A 79 15.96 7.39 26.80
N LYS A 80 15.47 6.15 26.63
CA LYS A 80 16.03 5.14 25.75
C LYS A 80 15.09 4.93 24.57
N PHE A 81 15.65 4.95 23.38
CA PHE A 81 14.87 4.87 22.14
C PHE A 81 14.60 3.42 21.74
N PRO A 82 13.33 3.08 21.41
CA PRO A 82 12.95 1.73 21.02
C PRO A 82 13.56 1.34 19.68
N ARG A 83 13.75 0.04 19.46
CA ARG A 83 14.27 -0.55 18.21
C ARG A 83 13.46 -1.75 17.72
N MET A 84 12.39 -2.09 18.42
CA MET A 84 11.60 -3.29 18.21
C MET A 84 10.13 -2.91 18.16
N PHE A 85 9.39 -3.51 17.23
CA PHE A 85 7.93 -3.46 17.22
C PHE A 85 7.35 -4.48 18.22
N SER A 86 6.15 -4.22 18.70
CA SER A 86 5.42 -5.16 19.56
C SER A 86 4.80 -6.28 18.70
N GLN A 87 4.26 -7.31 19.36
CA GLN A 87 3.50 -8.34 18.63
C GLN A 87 2.22 -7.78 17.98
N CYS A 88 1.69 -6.67 18.52
CA CYS A 88 0.46 -6.04 18.08
C CYS A 88 0.70 -5.21 16.84
N SER A 89 1.77 -4.42 16.83
CA SER A 89 2.21 -3.70 15.64
C SER A 89 2.46 -4.65 14.46
N ARG A 90 2.96 -5.88 14.73
CA ARG A 90 3.11 -6.90 13.68
C ARG A 90 1.75 -7.37 13.15
N ALA A 91 0.79 -7.64 14.03
CA ALA A 91 -0.56 -8.03 13.63
C ALA A 91 -1.27 -6.92 12.84
N ASP A 92 -1.10 -5.66 13.25
CA ASP A 92 -1.64 -4.50 12.53
C ASP A 92 -1.04 -4.39 11.12
N LEU A 93 0.28 -4.57 10.99
CA LEU A 93 0.94 -4.58 9.68
C LEU A 93 0.46 -5.74 8.81
N GLU A 94 0.32 -6.94 9.38
CA GLU A 94 -0.21 -8.12 8.67
C GLU A 94 -1.62 -7.82 8.12
N MET A 95 -2.49 -7.17 8.90
CA MET A 95 -3.81 -6.73 8.42
C MET A 95 -3.71 -5.65 7.33
N PHE A 96 -2.81 -4.67 7.49
CA PHE A 96 -2.65 -3.58 6.53
C PHE A 96 -2.16 -4.08 5.16
N VAL A 97 -1.19 -5.01 5.12
CA VAL A 97 -0.66 -5.52 3.84
C VAL A 97 -1.67 -6.36 3.07
N GLU A 98 -2.71 -6.88 3.73
CA GLU A 98 -3.85 -7.55 3.09
C GLU A 98 -4.84 -6.56 2.45
N GLU A 99 -4.74 -5.25 2.73
CA GLU A 99 -5.64 -4.26 2.14
C GLU A 99 -5.40 -4.05 0.63
N PRO A 100 -6.44 -3.74 -0.17
CA PRO A 100 -6.33 -3.62 -1.63
C PRO A 100 -5.37 -2.53 -2.13
N HIS A 101 -5.04 -1.53 -1.30
CA HIS A 101 -4.33 -0.31 -1.71
C HIS A 101 -2.82 -0.33 -1.42
N THR A 102 -2.22 -1.49 -1.13
CA THR A 102 -0.79 -1.61 -0.80
C THR A 102 0.12 -1.82 -2.01
N ALA A 103 -0.42 -1.70 -3.23
CA ALA A 103 0.30 -1.94 -4.49
C ALA A 103 1.54 -1.05 -4.70
N CYS A 104 1.66 0.10 -4.01
CA CYS A 104 2.88 0.92 -4.11
C CYS A 104 4.08 0.34 -3.32
N LEU A 105 3.86 -0.66 -2.46
CA LEU A 105 4.88 -1.25 -1.61
C LEU A 105 5.53 -2.49 -2.24
N VAL A 106 5.01 -2.99 -3.36
CA VAL A 106 5.48 -4.25 -3.96
C VAL A 106 6.63 -4.07 -4.95
N ASN A 107 6.98 -2.83 -5.30
CA ASN A 107 8.10 -2.54 -6.19
C ASN A 107 9.35 -2.11 -5.39
N ALA A 108 10.43 -2.88 -5.52
CA ALA A 108 11.72 -2.45 -4.99
C ALA A 108 12.23 -1.22 -5.76
N PRO A 109 12.82 -0.21 -5.09
CA PRO A 109 13.40 0.94 -5.77
C PRO A 109 14.63 0.56 -6.60
N ASP A 110 14.86 1.28 -7.69
CA ASP A 110 16.09 1.15 -8.48
C ASP A 110 17.32 1.49 -7.59
N PRO A 111 18.29 0.57 -7.41
CA PRO A 111 19.50 0.81 -6.63
C PRO A 111 20.30 2.05 -7.08
N SER A 112 20.15 2.48 -8.34
CA SER A 112 20.80 3.69 -8.86
C SER A 112 20.22 5.00 -8.30
N ARG A 113 19.00 4.95 -7.76
CA ARG A 113 18.24 6.10 -7.25
C ARG A 113 18.31 6.25 -5.73
N ILE A 114 18.94 5.30 -5.04
CA ILE A 114 19.06 5.30 -3.58
C ILE A 114 20.12 6.33 -3.18
N VAL A 115 19.73 7.22 -2.25
CA VAL A 115 20.61 8.27 -1.73
C VAL A 115 21.29 7.75 -0.48
N GLY A 116 22.62 7.80 -0.45
CA GLY A 116 23.43 7.27 0.63
C GLY A 116 24.62 6.49 0.10
N ASN A 117 25.43 5.97 1.01
CA ASN A 117 26.45 4.99 0.66
C ASN A 117 25.86 3.58 0.85
N PRO A 118 26.18 2.62 -0.03
CA PRO A 118 25.79 1.22 0.13
C PRO A 118 26.17 0.66 1.52
N VAL A 119 25.28 -0.13 2.12
CA VAL A 119 25.45 -0.73 3.45
C VAL A 119 25.24 -2.24 3.37
N CYS A 120 26.34 -2.96 3.18
CA CYS A 120 26.31 -4.43 3.20
C CYS A 120 25.78 -4.99 4.52
N GLY A 121 24.78 -5.87 4.42
CA GLY A 121 24.13 -6.55 5.53
C GLY A 121 22.80 -5.92 5.94
N ASN A 122 22.24 -5.01 5.14
CA ASN A 122 20.93 -4.39 5.38
C ASN A 122 19.78 -5.11 4.66
N GLN A 123 20.06 -6.26 4.02
CA GLN A 123 19.11 -7.09 3.25
C GLN A 123 18.58 -6.40 1.98
N PHE A 124 19.24 -5.35 1.51
CA PHE A 124 18.85 -4.64 0.31
C PHE A 124 20.06 -4.52 -0.61
N VAL A 125 19.96 -5.06 -1.83
CA VAL A 125 21.11 -5.02 -2.77
C VAL A 125 21.29 -3.61 -3.32
N GLU A 126 22.40 -3.00 -2.93
CA GLU A 126 22.76 -1.65 -3.35
C GLU A 126 23.87 -1.65 -4.42
N ARG A 127 24.21 -0.45 -4.89
CA ARG A 127 25.25 -0.28 -5.90
C ARG A 127 26.59 -0.89 -5.45
N GLY A 128 27.10 -1.84 -6.21
CA GLY A 128 28.39 -2.51 -5.97
C GLY A 128 28.26 -3.85 -5.23
N GLU A 129 27.07 -4.18 -4.79
CA GLU A 129 26.74 -5.48 -4.19
C GLU A 129 26.15 -6.42 -5.24
N GLN A 130 26.36 -7.72 -5.05
CA GLN A 130 25.77 -8.78 -5.89
C GLN A 130 24.68 -9.56 -5.16
N CYS A 131 24.62 -9.43 -3.83
CA CYS A 131 23.67 -10.07 -2.95
C CYS A 131 23.73 -9.41 -1.57
N ASP A 132 22.63 -9.46 -0.82
CA ASP A 132 22.61 -9.09 0.59
C ASP A 132 21.65 -10.02 1.35
N CYS A 133 22.18 -10.79 2.30
CA CYS A 133 21.43 -11.73 3.12
C CYS A 133 21.35 -11.31 4.61
N GLY A 134 21.67 -10.05 4.89
CA GLY A 134 21.78 -9.50 6.22
C GLY A 134 23.15 -9.74 6.86
N PRO A 135 23.28 -9.47 8.17
CA PRO A 135 24.55 -9.57 8.87
C PRO A 135 25.03 -11.04 8.97
N PRO A 136 26.34 -11.29 9.10
CA PRO A 136 26.91 -12.64 9.11
C PRO A 136 26.32 -13.60 10.16
N GLN A 137 25.80 -13.07 11.26
CA GLN A 137 25.21 -13.87 12.35
C GLN A 137 23.85 -14.46 11.97
N THR A 138 23.13 -13.84 11.03
CA THR A 138 21.75 -14.23 10.66
C THR A 138 21.64 -14.69 9.21
N CYS A 139 22.65 -14.44 8.38
CA CYS A 139 22.65 -14.88 6.99
C CYS A 139 22.67 -16.41 6.89
N GLN A 140 21.61 -16.96 6.30
CA GLN A 140 21.46 -18.40 6.04
C GLN A 140 21.69 -18.75 4.56
N ASN A 141 21.98 -17.76 3.71
CA ASN A 141 22.12 -17.93 2.29
C ASN A 141 23.55 -18.37 1.92
N PRO A 142 23.77 -19.64 1.51
CA PRO A 142 25.11 -20.13 1.20
C PRO A 142 25.70 -19.53 -0.08
N CYS A 143 24.87 -18.86 -0.90
CA CYS A 143 25.26 -18.27 -2.17
C CYS A 143 25.82 -16.85 -2.02
N CYS A 144 25.71 -16.25 -0.82
CA CYS A 144 26.12 -14.89 -0.55
C CYS A 144 27.18 -14.83 0.54
N ASN A 145 28.25 -14.07 0.31
CA ASN A 145 29.21 -13.75 1.36
C ASN A 145 28.73 -12.53 2.15
N ALA A 146 28.08 -12.79 3.29
CA ALA A 146 27.51 -11.77 4.17
C ALA A 146 28.48 -10.69 4.70
N THR A 147 29.80 -10.90 4.58
CA THR A 147 30.79 -9.88 4.98
C THR A 147 31.12 -8.91 3.86
N THR A 148 30.91 -9.31 2.60
CA THR A 148 31.33 -8.56 1.42
C THR A 148 30.20 -8.22 0.46
N CYS A 149 29.02 -8.80 0.66
CA CYS A 149 27.86 -8.69 -0.22
C CYS A 149 28.18 -9.03 -1.68
N GLN A 150 29.09 -10.01 -1.85
CA GLN A 150 29.46 -10.60 -3.13
C GLN A 150 28.98 -12.04 -3.19
N LEU A 151 28.78 -12.56 -4.39
CA LEU A 151 28.46 -13.97 -4.58
C LEU A 151 29.56 -14.86 -4.00
N ALA A 152 29.15 -15.94 -3.35
CA ALA A 152 30.04 -16.98 -2.90
C ALA A 152 30.75 -17.66 -4.09
N ALA A 153 31.90 -18.29 -3.83
CA ALA A 153 32.67 -18.93 -4.89
C ALA A 153 31.82 -20.01 -5.61
N GLY A 154 31.67 -19.85 -6.93
CA GLY A 154 30.89 -20.76 -7.78
C GLY A 154 29.38 -20.46 -7.86
N ALA A 155 28.87 -19.49 -7.08
CA ALA A 155 27.50 -19.02 -7.20
C ALA A 155 27.32 -18.15 -8.45
N ARG A 156 26.15 -18.29 -9.09
CA ARG A 156 25.71 -17.45 -10.22
C ARG A 156 24.60 -16.48 -9.82
N CYS A 157 23.93 -16.77 -8.72
CA CYS A 157 22.91 -15.94 -8.11
C CYS A 157 22.85 -16.25 -6.61
N ALA A 158 22.20 -15.36 -5.86
CA ALA A 158 21.90 -15.59 -4.45
C ALA A 158 20.43 -15.30 -4.09
N GLN A 159 19.71 -14.53 -4.91
CA GLN A 159 18.34 -14.11 -4.65
C GLN A 159 17.54 -14.02 -5.95
N GLY A 160 16.22 -13.97 -5.83
CA GLY A 160 15.27 -13.91 -6.94
C GLY A 160 14.54 -15.24 -7.14
N ALA A 161 13.31 -15.18 -7.67
CA ALA A 161 12.44 -16.34 -7.85
C ALA A 161 13.00 -17.38 -8.84
N CYS A 162 13.94 -16.99 -9.70
CA CYS A 162 14.64 -17.86 -10.65
C CYS A 162 16.06 -18.25 -10.16
N CYS A 163 16.32 -18.19 -8.86
CA CYS A 163 17.57 -18.64 -8.26
C CYS A 163 17.34 -19.85 -7.37
N GLN A 164 17.92 -21.00 -7.75
CA GLN A 164 17.86 -22.24 -6.99
C GLN A 164 19.26 -22.83 -6.84
N ASP A 165 19.64 -23.22 -5.63
CA ASP A 165 20.96 -23.81 -5.33
C ASP A 165 22.13 -22.99 -5.90
N CYS A 166 22.05 -21.66 -5.73
CA CYS A 166 23.02 -20.69 -6.22
C CYS A 166 23.18 -20.63 -7.75
N ARG A 167 22.21 -21.16 -8.52
CA ARG A 167 22.19 -21.16 -9.97
C ARG A 167 20.89 -20.60 -10.50
N VAL A 168 20.98 -19.97 -11.68
CA VAL A 168 19.78 -19.55 -12.41
C VAL A 168 19.03 -20.81 -12.84
N THR A 169 17.74 -20.85 -12.58
CA THR A 169 16.85 -21.94 -12.98
C THR A 169 16.75 -22.01 -14.50
N PRO A 170 16.54 -23.20 -15.10
CA PRO A 170 16.39 -23.32 -16.55
C PRO A 170 15.21 -22.52 -17.10
N ALA A 171 15.29 -22.19 -18.39
CA ALA A 171 14.21 -21.50 -19.08
C ALA A 171 12.91 -22.33 -19.06
N GLY A 172 11.78 -21.70 -18.76
CA GLY A 172 10.46 -22.34 -18.71
C GLY A 172 10.03 -22.86 -17.34
N GLU A 173 10.80 -22.64 -16.28
CA GLU A 173 10.36 -22.90 -14.90
C GLU A 173 9.43 -21.77 -14.44
N LEU A 174 8.26 -22.10 -13.90
CA LEU A 174 7.28 -21.10 -13.42
C LEU A 174 7.88 -20.35 -12.21
N CYS A 175 8.00 -19.03 -12.30
CA CYS A 175 8.51 -18.19 -11.20
C CYS A 175 7.44 -17.31 -10.54
N ARG A 176 6.38 -16.97 -11.26
CA ARG A 176 5.22 -16.27 -10.68
C ARG A 176 3.93 -16.89 -11.23
N PRO A 177 3.06 -17.43 -10.36
CA PRO A 177 1.73 -17.89 -10.77
C PRO A 177 0.81 -16.69 -11.00
N PRO A 178 -0.27 -16.84 -11.80
CA PRO A 178 -1.23 -15.78 -12.03
C PRO A 178 -2.01 -15.51 -10.74
N LYS A 179 -2.18 -14.23 -10.40
CA LYS A 179 -2.97 -13.80 -9.24
C LYS A 179 -4.47 -14.03 -9.44
N ASP A 180 -4.98 -13.70 -10.62
CA ASP A 180 -6.39 -13.77 -10.96
C ASP A 180 -6.62 -13.93 -12.47
N ALA A 181 -7.87 -13.80 -12.92
CA ALA A 181 -8.24 -13.99 -14.33
C ALA A 181 -7.66 -12.94 -15.29
N CYS A 182 -7.18 -11.82 -14.79
CA CYS A 182 -6.56 -10.73 -15.57
C CYS A 182 -5.04 -10.74 -15.54
N ASP A 183 -4.44 -11.70 -14.84
CA ASP A 183 -3.02 -11.84 -14.66
C ASP A 183 -2.49 -13.04 -15.47
N LEU A 184 -1.22 -12.97 -15.89
CA LEU A 184 -0.55 -14.08 -16.57
C LEU A 184 0.47 -14.75 -15.65
N GLU A 185 1.06 -15.81 -16.15
CA GLU A 185 2.13 -16.58 -15.51
C GLU A 185 3.46 -16.21 -16.14
N GLU A 186 4.49 -16.05 -15.31
CA GLU A 186 5.85 -15.76 -15.75
C GLU A 186 6.76 -16.94 -15.47
N TYR A 187 7.65 -17.14 -16.43
CA TYR A 187 8.59 -18.23 -16.44
C TYR A 187 10.00 -17.67 -16.49
N CYS A 188 10.92 -18.35 -15.79
CA CYS A 188 12.33 -18.04 -15.84
C CYS A 188 12.85 -18.08 -17.28
N ASP A 189 13.73 -17.15 -17.63
CA ASP A 189 14.31 -17.04 -18.97
C ASP A 189 15.59 -17.89 -19.14
N GLY A 190 16.06 -18.52 -18.05
CA GLY A 190 17.29 -19.31 -18.03
C GLY A 190 18.59 -18.49 -17.94
N GLN A 191 18.49 -17.16 -17.84
CA GLN A 191 19.63 -16.24 -17.93
C GLN A 191 19.74 -15.36 -16.70
N GLN A 192 18.61 -14.86 -16.19
CA GLN A 192 18.54 -13.98 -15.04
C GLN A 192 17.95 -14.69 -13.81
N PRO A 193 18.43 -14.38 -12.59
CA PRO A 193 17.89 -14.97 -11.37
C PRO A 193 16.58 -14.33 -10.89
N VAL A 194 16.20 -13.19 -11.48
CA VAL A 194 14.94 -12.50 -11.20
C VAL A 194 13.89 -13.01 -12.19
N CYS A 195 12.65 -13.19 -11.71
CA CYS A 195 11.53 -13.47 -12.60
C CYS A 195 11.37 -12.30 -13.59
N PRO A 196 11.02 -12.53 -14.86
CA PRO A 196 10.73 -11.45 -15.80
C PRO A 196 9.67 -10.46 -15.30
N GLU A 197 9.56 -9.32 -15.99
CA GLU A 197 8.54 -8.32 -15.67
C GLU A 197 7.14 -8.94 -15.69
N ASP A 198 6.31 -8.51 -14.73
CA ASP A 198 4.92 -8.92 -14.58
C ASP A 198 4.11 -8.51 -15.82
N VAL A 199 3.52 -9.49 -16.50
CA VAL A 199 2.70 -9.27 -17.68
C VAL A 199 1.26 -9.70 -17.42
N PHE A 200 0.33 -9.02 -18.09
CA PHE A 200 -1.09 -9.15 -17.81
C PHE A 200 -1.86 -9.57 -19.05
N GLN A 201 -3.09 -10.05 -18.82
CA GLN A 201 -4.04 -10.24 -19.92
C GLN A 201 -4.30 -8.94 -20.66
N GLU A 202 -4.60 -9.06 -21.96
CA GLU A 202 -4.91 -7.89 -22.77
C GLU A 202 -6.13 -7.14 -22.24
N ASN A 203 -6.06 -5.80 -22.30
CA ASN A 203 -7.18 -4.95 -21.90
C ASN A 203 -8.43 -5.29 -22.73
N GLY A 204 -9.56 -5.51 -22.06
CA GLY A 204 -10.80 -5.97 -22.69
C GLY A 204 -11.06 -7.48 -22.57
N THR A 205 -10.12 -8.26 -22.03
CA THR A 205 -10.37 -9.69 -21.74
C THR A 205 -11.51 -9.83 -20.72
N PRO A 206 -12.56 -10.64 -20.98
CA PRO A 206 -13.68 -10.79 -20.04
C PRO A 206 -13.24 -11.36 -18.69
N CYS A 207 -13.70 -10.75 -17.60
CA CYS A 207 -13.47 -11.18 -16.22
C CYS A 207 -14.77 -11.08 -15.40
N PRO A 208 -14.87 -11.67 -14.20
CA PRO A 208 -16.14 -11.74 -13.44
C PRO A 208 -16.85 -10.39 -13.22
N GLY A 209 -16.09 -9.31 -13.04
CA GLY A 209 -16.60 -7.95 -12.81
C GLY A 209 -16.80 -7.11 -14.08
N GLY A 210 -16.36 -7.59 -15.24
CA GLY A 210 -16.35 -6.80 -16.47
C GLY A 210 -15.24 -7.24 -17.41
N TYR A 211 -14.23 -6.40 -17.56
CA TYR A 211 -13.10 -6.63 -18.46
C TYR A 211 -11.79 -6.26 -17.78
N CYS A 212 -10.73 -6.99 -18.10
CA CYS A 212 -9.39 -6.72 -17.60
C CYS A 212 -8.89 -5.36 -18.09
N TYR A 213 -8.22 -4.65 -17.20
CA TYR A 213 -7.54 -3.39 -17.49
C TYR A 213 -6.26 -3.30 -16.66
N ASN A 214 -5.11 -3.33 -17.33
CA ASN A 214 -3.77 -3.27 -16.72
C ASN A 214 -3.60 -4.27 -15.56
N GLY A 215 -3.96 -5.53 -15.78
CA GLY A 215 -3.78 -6.61 -14.80
C GLY A 215 -4.83 -6.72 -13.70
N VAL A 216 -5.81 -5.81 -13.66
CA VAL A 216 -6.91 -5.89 -12.69
C VAL A 216 -8.26 -6.09 -13.38
N CYS A 217 -9.21 -6.69 -12.67
CA CYS A 217 -10.61 -6.78 -13.08
C CYS A 217 -11.44 -5.70 -12.35
N PRO A 218 -11.46 -4.43 -12.82
CA PRO A 218 -12.14 -3.35 -12.12
C PRO A 218 -13.66 -3.57 -12.11
N ALA A 219 -14.26 -3.45 -10.92
CA ALA A 219 -15.70 -3.58 -10.72
C ALA A 219 -16.23 -2.44 -9.86
N LEU A 220 -17.37 -1.85 -10.28
CA LEU A 220 -18.03 -0.75 -9.55
C LEU A 220 -18.33 -1.12 -8.10
N ALA A 221 -18.78 -2.36 -7.85
CA ALA A 221 -19.12 -2.83 -6.51
C ALA A 221 -17.88 -2.89 -5.60
N GLN A 222 -16.75 -3.35 -6.14
CA GLN A 222 -15.49 -3.36 -5.38
C GLN A 222 -15.04 -1.93 -5.10
N ARG A 223 -15.12 -1.03 -6.09
CA ARG A 223 -14.77 0.38 -5.89
C ARG A 223 -15.63 1.06 -4.83
N CYS A 224 -16.93 0.74 -4.73
CA CYS A 224 -17.77 1.24 -3.65
C CYS A 224 -17.33 0.71 -2.28
N GLN A 225 -16.93 -0.56 -2.17
CA GLN A 225 -16.42 -1.14 -0.93
C GLN A 225 -15.07 -0.53 -0.53
N ASP A 226 -14.19 -0.28 -1.50
CA ASP A 226 -12.91 0.37 -1.28
C ASP A 226 -13.06 1.79 -0.73
N LEU A 227 -14.06 2.53 -1.23
CA LEU A 227 -14.29 3.94 -0.86
C LEU A 227 -15.15 4.12 0.39
N TRP A 228 -16.13 3.24 0.63
CA TRP A 228 -17.13 3.38 1.69
C TRP A 228 -17.07 2.25 2.73
N GLY A 229 -16.14 1.31 2.58
CA GLY A 229 -16.00 0.16 3.45
C GLY A 229 -17.09 -0.91 3.27
N PRO A 230 -17.05 -1.97 4.09
CA PRO A 230 -17.97 -3.10 4.00
C PRO A 230 -19.45 -2.69 4.11
N GLY A 231 -20.29 -3.34 3.31
CA GLY A 231 -21.73 -3.10 3.28
C GLY A 231 -22.17 -1.93 2.39
N SER A 232 -21.27 -1.39 1.57
CA SER A 232 -21.64 -0.52 0.45
C SER A 232 -21.80 -1.34 -0.85
N HIS A 233 -22.62 -0.81 -1.76
CA HIS A 233 -22.85 -1.35 -3.10
C HIS A 233 -23.02 -0.22 -4.12
N VAL A 234 -23.07 -0.57 -5.40
CA VAL A 234 -23.30 0.39 -6.50
C VAL A 234 -24.71 0.95 -6.37
N ALA A 235 -24.86 2.27 -6.45
CA ALA A 235 -26.18 2.89 -6.39
C ALA A 235 -27.02 2.55 -7.63
N GLU A 236 -28.34 2.64 -7.48
CA GLU A 236 -29.31 2.42 -8.55
C GLU A 236 -29.04 3.29 -9.78
N GLU A 237 -29.35 2.77 -10.98
CA GLU A 237 -29.10 3.45 -12.26
C GLU A 237 -29.71 4.87 -12.32
N THR A 238 -30.82 5.08 -11.61
CA THR A 238 -31.47 6.40 -11.47
C THR A 238 -30.54 7.49 -10.93
N CYS A 239 -29.52 7.14 -10.13
CA CYS A 239 -28.53 8.09 -9.63
C CYS A 239 -27.69 8.72 -10.75
N TYR A 240 -27.41 7.97 -11.80
CA TYR A 240 -26.63 8.42 -12.97
C TYR A 240 -27.44 9.28 -13.94
N THR A 241 -28.71 9.58 -13.62
CA THR A 241 -29.53 10.58 -14.32
C THR A 241 -29.44 11.98 -13.71
N TYR A 242 -28.78 12.12 -12.55
CA TYR A 242 -28.61 13.39 -11.87
C TYR A 242 -27.17 13.87 -11.95
N SER A 243 -26.98 15.18 -12.07
CA SER A 243 -25.66 15.79 -11.91
C SER A 243 -25.61 16.50 -10.56
N ILE A 244 -24.60 16.16 -9.76
CA ILE A 244 -24.31 16.82 -8.50
C ILE A 244 -23.29 17.92 -8.71
N SER A 245 -23.55 19.09 -8.12
CA SER A 245 -22.64 20.22 -8.15
C SER A 245 -21.47 20.01 -7.17
N PRO A 246 -20.29 20.56 -7.46
CA PRO A 246 -19.18 20.58 -6.51
C PRO A 246 -19.61 21.14 -5.14
N GLY A 247 -19.11 20.54 -4.06
CA GLY A 247 -19.46 20.92 -2.70
C GLY A 247 -20.92 20.62 -2.29
N CYS A 248 -21.66 19.85 -3.09
CA CYS A 248 -23.05 19.47 -2.82
C CYS A 248 -24.00 20.67 -2.65
N GLN A 249 -23.75 21.77 -3.37
CA GLN A 249 -24.49 23.02 -3.24
C GLN A 249 -25.61 23.15 -4.27
N GLY A 250 -26.85 23.33 -3.80
CA GLY A 250 -28.02 23.55 -4.67
C GLY A 250 -28.85 22.29 -4.89
N ARG A 251 -29.89 22.41 -5.73
CA ARG A 251 -30.75 21.26 -6.05
C ARG A 251 -30.06 20.40 -7.12
N PRO A 252 -30.14 19.06 -7.01
CA PRO A 252 -29.69 18.18 -8.08
C PRO A 252 -30.39 18.59 -9.37
N ALA A 253 -29.62 18.88 -10.41
CA ALA A 253 -30.18 19.07 -11.73
C ALA A 253 -30.43 17.67 -12.30
N GLN A 254 -31.64 17.43 -12.78
CA GLN A 254 -31.89 16.29 -13.65
C GLN A 254 -31.00 16.51 -14.88
N GLY A 255 -30.06 15.59 -15.12
CA GLY A 255 -29.11 15.66 -16.22
C GLY A 255 -29.81 15.58 -17.57
N SER A 256 -29.02 15.62 -18.65
CA SER A 256 -29.53 15.35 -20.00
C SER A 256 -30.23 13.98 -20.04
N SER A 257 -31.07 13.73 -21.04
CA SER A 257 -31.83 12.47 -21.22
C SER A 257 -30.99 11.19 -21.35
N ARG A 258 -29.66 11.28 -21.21
CA ARG A 258 -28.71 10.18 -21.26
C ARG A 258 -28.18 9.89 -19.86
N VAL A 259 -28.35 8.64 -19.43
CA VAL A 259 -27.70 8.08 -18.25
C VAL A 259 -26.19 8.06 -18.51
N ASP A 260 -25.40 8.69 -17.62
CA ASP A 260 -23.94 8.66 -17.68
C ASP A 260 -23.38 7.80 -16.56
N THR A 261 -23.31 6.50 -16.82
CA THR A 261 -22.79 5.49 -15.89
C THR A 261 -21.27 5.42 -15.85
N CYS A 262 -20.56 6.15 -16.71
CA CYS A 262 -19.09 6.16 -16.78
C CYS A 262 -18.49 7.45 -16.21
N GLY A 263 -19.33 8.42 -15.82
CA GLY A 263 -18.92 9.68 -15.20
C GLY A 263 -18.64 9.52 -13.70
N THR A 264 -19.49 10.11 -12.86
CA THR A 264 -19.36 10.04 -11.40
C THR A 264 -19.80 8.67 -10.87
N LEU A 265 -19.00 8.08 -9.98
CA LEU A 265 -19.40 6.87 -9.25
C LEU A 265 -20.39 7.21 -8.15
N TYR A 266 -21.53 6.52 -8.16
CA TYR A 266 -22.52 6.57 -7.08
C TYR A 266 -22.58 5.24 -6.34
N CYS A 267 -22.51 5.30 -5.02
CA CYS A 267 -22.64 4.16 -4.11
C CYS A 267 -23.82 4.34 -3.16
N GLU A 268 -24.20 3.27 -2.49
CA GLU A 268 -25.18 3.26 -1.41
C GLU A 268 -24.67 2.38 -0.27
N GLY A 269 -24.88 2.81 0.98
CA GLY A 269 -24.47 2.05 2.16
C GLY A 269 -23.06 2.37 2.65
N GLY A 270 -22.50 1.47 3.46
CA GLY A 270 -21.18 1.65 4.08
C GLY A 270 -21.06 2.85 5.04
N ARG A 271 -19.81 3.27 5.28
CA ARG A 271 -19.43 4.39 6.14
C ARG A 271 -18.59 5.39 5.35
N LYS A 272 -18.98 6.67 5.40
CA LYS A 272 -18.20 7.76 4.81
C LYS A 272 -16.81 7.83 5.44
N PRO A 273 -15.71 7.87 4.66
CA PRO A 273 -14.39 8.19 5.19
C PRO A 273 -14.42 9.51 5.96
N LEU A 274 -13.85 9.56 7.17
CA LEU A 274 -13.95 10.73 8.05
C LEU A 274 -13.35 11.99 7.40
N GLU A 275 -12.23 11.83 6.69
CA GLU A 275 -11.43 12.92 6.14
C GLU A 275 -11.95 13.50 4.82
N ARG A 276 -12.86 12.78 4.14
CA ARG A 276 -13.37 13.16 2.82
C ARG A 276 -14.78 13.71 2.91
N SER A 277 -15.07 14.78 2.17
CA SER A 277 -16.44 15.26 2.01
C SER A 277 -17.21 14.34 1.05
N SER A 278 -18.53 14.33 1.15
CA SER A 278 -19.40 13.56 0.27
C SER A 278 -20.69 14.31 -0.02
N CYS A 279 -21.39 13.90 -1.07
CA CYS A 279 -22.73 14.37 -1.38
C CYS A 279 -23.69 13.20 -1.36
N THR A 280 -24.80 13.36 -0.65
CA THR A 280 -25.83 12.32 -0.53
C THR A 280 -27.15 12.87 -1.04
N LEU A 281 -27.70 12.22 -2.06
CA LEU A 281 -29.03 12.52 -2.58
C LEU A 281 -29.97 11.35 -2.28
N THR A 282 -31.03 11.62 -1.53
CA THR A 282 -32.08 10.63 -1.26
C THR A 282 -33.19 10.75 -2.30
N LEU A 283 -33.34 9.73 -3.13
CA LEU A 283 -34.42 9.60 -4.10
C LEU A 283 -35.50 8.65 -3.56
N ARG A 284 -36.63 8.55 -4.27
CA ARG A 284 -37.65 7.53 -3.96
C ARG A 284 -37.16 6.10 -4.21
N THR A 285 -36.18 5.96 -5.11
CA THR A 285 -35.64 4.68 -5.58
C THR A 285 -34.43 4.21 -4.78
N GLY A 286 -33.80 5.06 -3.98
CA GLY A 286 -32.61 4.72 -3.21
C GLY A 286 -31.78 5.95 -2.85
N THR A 287 -30.60 5.73 -2.27
CA THR A 287 -29.66 6.78 -1.91
C THR A 287 -28.49 6.83 -2.89
N CYS A 288 -28.19 8.01 -3.41
CA CYS A 288 -27.03 8.25 -4.27
C CYS A 288 -25.95 8.94 -3.45
N GLN A 289 -24.90 8.21 -3.07
CA GLN A 289 -23.75 8.75 -2.34
C GLN A 289 -22.57 8.90 -3.30
N ALA A 290 -22.05 10.11 -3.41
CA ALA A 290 -20.84 10.39 -4.19
C ALA A 290 -19.76 10.94 -3.25
N LEU A 291 -18.56 10.37 -3.35
CA LEU A 291 -17.43 10.76 -2.51
C LEU A 291 -16.62 11.84 -3.23
N ALA A 292 -16.31 12.95 -2.57
CA ALA A 292 -15.58 14.04 -3.20
C ALA A 292 -14.09 13.69 -3.30
N LEU A 293 -13.45 13.99 -4.43
CA LEU A 293 -11.99 13.98 -4.57
C LEU A 293 -11.37 14.93 -3.54
N GLU A 294 -10.12 14.65 -3.16
CA GLU A 294 -9.35 15.55 -2.31
C GLU A 294 -9.29 16.97 -2.93
N GLY A 295 -9.55 17.99 -2.11
CA GLY A 295 -9.75 19.37 -2.58
C GLY A 295 -11.18 19.76 -2.95
N GLY A 296 -12.13 18.80 -3.00
CA GLY A 296 -13.58 19.04 -3.04
C GLY A 296 -14.15 19.61 -4.34
N ALA A 297 -13.34 19.73 -5.39
CA ALA A 297 -13.74 20.31 -6.68
C ALA A 297 -14.55 19.35 -7.57
N ALA A 298 -14.44 18.04 -7.34
CA ALA A 298 -15.10 16.99 -8.11
C ALA A 298 -15.37 15.75 -7.25
N TYR A 299 -16.03 14.75 -7.83
CA TYR A 299 -16.35 13.48 -7.19
C TYR A 299 -15.56 12.33 -7.80
N GLU A 300 -15.41 11.24 -7.05
CA GLU A 300 -14.79 10.00 -7.52
C GLU A 300 -15.44 9.56 -8.84
N PRO A 301 -14.67 9.52 -9.93
CA PRO A 301 -15.18 9.00 -11.19
C PRO A 301 -15.26 7.48 -11.14
N VAL A 302 -16.00 6.90 -12.07
CA VAL A 302 -15.83 5.49 -12.41
C VAL A 302 -14.40 5.28 -12.90
N PRO A 303 -13.62 4.34 -12.33
CA PRO A 303 -12.25 4.11 -12.75
C PRO A 303 -12.17 3.67 -14.22
N GLU A 304 -11.11 4.09 -14.92
CA GLU A 304 -10.86 3.66 -16.30
C GLU A 304 -10.83 2.13 -16.43
N GLY A 305 -11.41 1.61 -17.52
CA GLY A 305 -11.49 0.17 -17.77
C GLY A 305 -12.61 -0.53 -17.02
N THR A 306 -13.32 0.16 -16.11
CA THR A 306 -14.48 -0.40 -15.41
C THR A 306 -15.66 -0.51 -16.37
N LYS A 307 -16.26 -1.69 -16.44
CA LYS A 307 -17.52 -1.87 -17.17
C LYS A 307 -18.60 -0.97 -16.57
N CYS A 308 -19.01 0.04 -17.32
CA CYS A 308 -20.03 1.02 -16.93
C CYS A 308 -21.32 0.88 -17.76
N GLY A 309 -21.41 -0.01 -18.74
CA GLY A 309 -22.64 -0.26 -19.49
C GLY A 309 -22.57 -1.50 -20.37
N GLU A 310 -23.60 -1.73 -21.18
CA GLU A 310 -23.50 -2.71 -22.26
C GLU A 310 -22.45 -2.25 -23.26
N GLU A 311 -21.38 -3.06 -23.42
CA GLU A 311 -20.25 -2.79 -24.32
C GLU A 311 -19.54 -1.45 -24.06
N ARG A 312 -19.55 -0.96 -22.82
CA ARG A 312 -18.84 0.27 -22.42
C ARG A 312 -17.91 0.05 -21.24
N VAL A 313 -16.70 0.59 -21.38
CA VAL A 313 -15.61 0.68 -20.41
C VAL A 313 -15.03 2.08 -20.40
#